data_AF-A0A559JWB7-F1
#
_entry.id   AF-A0A559JWB7-F1
#
_cell.length_a   1.000
_cell.length_b   1.000
_cell.length_c   1.000
_cell.angle_alpha   90.00
_cell.angle_beta   90.00
_cell.angle_gamma   90.00
#
_symmetry.space_group_name_H-M   'P 1'
#
loop_
_entity.id
_entity.type
_entity.pdbx_description
1 polymer ?
#
loop_
_entity_poly.entity_id
_entity_poly.type
_entity_poly.pdbx_seq_one_letter_code
_entity_poly.pdbx_strand_id
1 'polypeptide(L)'
;MIPIIKPDAEAKLSEFTGAEAYIHSEATSYVFVRNFKVRVTEAFVAGEGPYRVALRFDGHGWLRMEAITHYEMDEHGRLLLAGYDDSGRMNVALHLGKEPFPE
;
A
#
# COMPACT_ATOMS: atom_id res chain seq x y z
N MET A 1 4.33 3.55 -12.33
CA MET A 1 3.72 4.30 -11.22
C MET A 1 3.73 5.79 -11.48
N ILE A 2 2.72 6.51 -11.00
CA ILE A 2 2.61 7.98 -11.08
C ILE A 2 2.70 8.60 -9.67
N PRO A 3 3.11 9.87 -9.54
CA PRO A 3 3.06 10.56 -8.25
C PRO A 3 1.65 10.51 -7.64
N ILE A 4 1.57 10.42 -6.31
CA ILE A 4 0.27 10.39 -5.63
C ILE A 4 -0.51 11.69 -5.89
N ILE A 5 -1.73 11.49 -6.37
CA ILE A 5 -2.82 12.46 -6.26
C ILE A 5 -3.67 11.97 -5.11
N LYS A 6 -3.59 12.65 -3.96
CA LYS A 6 -4.10 12.12 -2.68
C LYS A 6 -5.57 11.65 -2.74
N PRO A 7 -6.53 12.43 -3.26
CA PRO A 7 -7.92 11.97 -3.36
C PRO A 7 -8.09 10.69 -4.19
N ASP A 8 -7.33 10.54 -5.27
CA ASP A 8 -7.39 9.36 -6.14
C ASP A 8 -6.80 8.14 -5.42
N ALA A 9 -5.65 8.31 -4.77
CA ALA A 9 -5.02 7.25 -3.99
C ALA A 9 -5.91 6.79 -2.82
N GLU A 10 -6.57 7.72 -2.12
CA GLU A 10 -7.56 7.42 -1.08
C GLU A 10 -8.74 6.63 -1.64
N ALA A 11 -9.28 7.05 -2.79
CA ALA A 11 -10.36 6.32 -3.45
C ALA A 11 -9.95 4.89 -3.79
N LYS A 12 -8.76 4.69 -4.39
CA LYS A 12 -8.24 3.34 -4.73
C LYS A 12 -7.98 2.47 -3.52
N LEU A 13 -7.42 3.04 -2.45
CA LEU A 13 -7.19 2.31 -1.22
C LEU A 13 -8.51 1.91 -0.54
N SER A 14 -9.53 2.78 -0.60
CA SER A 14 -10.84 2.52 -0.01
C SER A 14 -11.57 1.34 -0.66
N GLU A 15 -11.28 0.99 -1.92
CA GLU A 15 -11.84 -0.18 -2.61
C GLU A 15 -11.51 -1.53 -1.93
N PHE A 16 -10.52 -1.55 -1.02
CA PHE A 16 -10.15 -2.71 -0.22
C PHE A 16 -10.85 -2.78 1.14
N THR A 17 -11.50 -1.70 1.58
CA THR A 17 -12.17 -1.65 2.89
C THR A 17 -13.34 -2.63 2.93
N GLY A 18 -13.40 -3.49 3.94
CA GLY A 18 -14.38 -4.58 4.07
C GLY A 18 -14.01 -5.87 3.33
N ALA A 19 -12.97 -5.86 2.50
CA ALA A 19 -12.50 -7.01 1.76
C ALA A 19 -11.38 -7.77 2.49
N GLU A 20 -11.21 -9.04 2.12
CA GLU A 20 -9.94 -9.72 2.36
C GLU A 20 -8.93 -9.26 1.32
N ALA A 21 -7.71 -8.97 1.77
CA ALA A 21 -6.63 -8.53 0.92
C ALA A 21 -5.34 -9.29 1.26
N TYR A 22 -4.57 -9.60 0.23
CA TYR A 22 -3.20 -10.07 0.34
C TYR A 22 -2.28 -8.86 0.30
N ILE A 23 -1.53 -8.69 1.38
CA ILE A 23 -0.55 -7.62 1.53
C ILE A 23 0.82 -8.15 1.15
N HIS A 24 1.49 -7.41 0.28
CA HIS A 24 2.91 -7.54 0.05
C HIS A 24 3.56 -6.20 0.37
N SER A 25 4.60 -6.22 1.20
CA SER A 25 5.28 -5.00 1.61
C SER A 25 6.76 -5.24 1.79
N GLU A 26 7.54 -4.25 1.38
CA GLU A 26 9.00 -4.27 1.45
C GLU A 26 9.49 -2.90 1.93
N ALA A 27 10.49 -2.91 2.80
CA ALA A 27 11.32 -1.74 3.06
C ALA A 27 12.77 -2.19 2.97
N THR A 28 13.55 -1.54 2.10
CA THR A 28 14.92 -1.94 1.77
C THR A 28 15.74 -2.14 3.05
N SER A 29 16.25 -3.37 3.25
CA SER A 29 17.05 -3.80 4.42
C SER A 29 16.34 -3.94 5.77
N TYR A 30 15.01 -3.77 5.86
CA TYR A 30 14.30 -3.80 7.14
C TYR A 30 13.21 -4.86 7.22
N VAL A 31 12.34 -4.95 6.21
CA VAL A 31 11.20 -5.87 6.24
C VAL A 31 10.86 -6.35 4.84
N PHE A 32 10.47 -7.62 4.76
CA PHE A 32 9.83 -8.19 3.60
C PHE A 32 8.70 -9.10 4.09
N VAL A 33 7.50 -8.85 3.57
CA VAL A 33 6.33 -9.71 3.77
C VAL A 33 5.63 -9.88 2.42
N ARG A 34 5.18 -11.10 2.12
CA ARG A 34 4.45 -11.41 0.90
C ARG A 34 3.23 -12.25 1.25
N ASN A 35 2.11 -11.95 0.59
CA ASN A 35 0.85 -12.69 0.72
C ASN A 35 0.33 -12.79 2.16
N PHE A 36 0.56 -11.76 2.97
CA PHE A 36 -0.07 -11.67 4.29
C PHE A 36 -1.55 -11.38 4.10
N LYS A 37 -2.40 -12.38 4.35
CA LYS A 37 -3.85 -12.23 4.19
C LYS A 37 -4.45 -11.56 5.43
N VAL A 38 -5.14 -10.45 5.21
CA VAL A 38 -5.83 -9.69 6.28
C VAL A 38 -7.22 -9.28 5.82
N ARG A 39 -8.14 -9.01 6.76
CA ARG A 39 -9.40 -8.32 6.46
C ARG A 39 -9.26 -6.84 6.75
N VAL A 40 -9.25 -6.01 5.72
CA VAL A 40 -9.10 -4.55 5.88
C VAL A 40 -10.39 -3.98 6.46
N THR A 41 -10.29 -3.29 7.59
CA THR A 41 -11.43 -2.66 8.26
C THR A 41 -11.48 -1.16 8.03
N GLU A 42 -10.32 -0.51 7.97
CA GLU A 42 -10.19 0.93 7.72
C GLU A 42 -8.91 1.19 6.92
N ALA A 43 -8.90 2.23 6.10
CA ALA A 43 -7.77 2.58 5.26
C ALA A 43 -7.58 4.10 5.16
N PHE A 44 -6.34 4.56 5.22
CA PHE A 44 -6.01 5.98 5.32
C PHE A 44 -4.79 6.34 4.47
N VAL A 45 -4.84 7.51 3.84
CA VAL A 45 -3.68 8.21 3.28
C VAL A 45 -3.55 9.56 3.99
N ALA A 46 -2.37 9.88 4.52
CA ALA A 46 -2.15 11.09 5.32
C ALA A 46 -0.87 11.82 4.93
N GLY A 47 -0.82 13.12 5.25
CA GLY A 47 0.29 14.02 4.92
C GLY A 47 0.05 14.83 3.64
N GLU A 48 1.07 15.63 3.32
CA GLU A 48 1.12 16.56 2.17
C GLU A 48 2.22 16.17 1.16
N GLY A 49 2.83 14.98 1.32
CA GLY A 49 3.90 14.48 0.44
C GLY A 49 5.31 14.62 1.04
N PRO A 50 6.09 13.52 1.16
CA PRO A 50 5.69 12.12 1.01
C PRO A 50 4.52 11.74 1.92
N TYR A 51 3.73 10.77 1.50
CA TYR A 51 2.51 10.34 2.18
C TYR A 51 2.77 9.16 3.12
N ARG A 52 1.84 9.00 4.05
CA ARG A 52 1.74 7.85 4.94
C ARG A 52 0.48 7.08 4.57
N VAL A 53 0.60 5.77 4.39
CA VAL A 53 -0.53 4.88 4.15
C VAL A 53 -0.69 3.96 5.35
N ALA A 54 -1.91 3.87 5.88
CA ALA A 54 -2.22 3.01 7.01
C ALA A 54 -3.48 2.18 6.77
N LEU A 55 -3.45 0.93 7.24
CA LEU A 55 -4.57 0.01 7.24
C LEU A 55 -4.83 -0.44 8.67
N ARG A 56 -6.08 -0.40 9.09
CA ARG A 56 -6.54 -1.21 10.22
C ARG A 56 -7.07 -2.52 9.66
N PHE A 57 -6.73 -3.63 10.30
CA PHE A 57 -7.16 -4.94 9.85
C PHE A 57 -7.55 -5.86 11.01
N ASP A 58 -8.41 -6.83 10.71
CA ASP A 58 -8.93 -7.84 11.66
C ASP A 58 -9.51 -7.23 12.97
N GLY A 59 -9.92 -5.96 12.93
CA GLY A 59 -10.49 -5.20 14.04
C GLY A 59 -9.49 -4.63 15.06
N HIS A 60 -8.25 -5.11 15.08
CA HIS A 60 -7.26 -4.76 16.12
C HIS A 60 -5.84 -4.54 15.58
N GLY A 61 -5.50 -5.08 14.42
CA GLY A 61 -4.20 -4.93 13.78
C GLY A 61 -4.06 -3.58 13.06
N TRP A 62 -2.82 -3.11 12.98
CA TRP A 62 -2.46 -1.92 12.21
C TRP A 62 -1.23 -2.21 11.36
N LEU A 63 -1.30 -1.81 10.10
CA LEU A 63 -0.16 -1.73 9.20
C LEU A 63 -0.01 -0.27 8.79
N ARG A 64 1.21 0.26 8.85
CA ARG A 64 1.51 1.62 8.44
C ARG A 64 2.81 1.63 7.65
N MET A 65 2.82 2.35 6.54
CA MET A 65 4.00 2.60 5.74
C MET A 65 4.19 4.10 5.54
N GLU A 66 5.41 4.55 5.77
CA GLU A 66 5.85 5.93 5.59
C GLU A 66 6.44 6.13 4.18
N ALA A 67 6.68 7.38 3.82
CA ALA A 67 7.47 7.77 2.66
C ALA A 67 6.93 7.30 1.30
N ILE A 68 5.62 7.04 1.18
CA ILE A 68 4.99 6.71 -0.10
C ILE A 68 4.92 7.98 -0.97
N THR A 69 5.40 7.89 -2.20
CA THR A 69 5.40 9.02 -3.14
C THR A 69 4.59 8.74 -4.40
N HIS A 70 4.43 7.47 -4.77
CA HIS A 70 3.82 7.05 -6.04
C HIS A 70 2.81 5.92 -5.84
N TYR A 71 1.91 5.78 -6.79
CA TYR A 71 0.94 4.70 -6.85
C TYR A 71 0.62 4.28 -8.30
N GLU A 72 0.07 3.08 -8.46
CA GLU A 72 -0.65 2.66 -9.67
C GLU A 72 -1.67 1.55 -9.35
N MET A 73 -2.69 1.44 -10.19
CA MET A 73 -3.48 0.22 -10.32
C MET A 73 -2.92 -0.57 -11.50
N ASP A 74 -2.56 -1.82 -11.30
CA ASP A 74 -2.13 -2.66 -12.40
C ASP A 74 -3.29 -3.34 -13.13
N GLU A 75 -2.97 -4.09 -14.19
CA GLU A 75 -3.94 -4.79 -15.02
C GLU A 75 -4.73 -5.90 -14.29
N HIS A 76 -4.26 -6.34 -13.13
CA HIS A 76 -4.92 -7.34 -12.29
C HIS A 76 -5.79 -6.70 -11.19
N GLY A 77 -5.91 -5.37 -11.18
CA GLY A 77 -6.67 -4.65 -10.17
C GLY A 77 -5.99 -4.62 -8.80
N ARG A 78 -4.66 -4.76 -8.75
CA ARG A 78 -3.87 -4.61 -7.52
C ARG A 78 -3.47 -3.15 -7.36
N LEU A 79 -3.52 -2.65 -6.13
CA LEU A 79 -3.01 -1.33 -5.80
C LEU A 79 -1.55 -1.46 -5.41
N LEU A 80 -0.66 -0.82 -6.16
CA LEU A 80 0.77 -0.80 -5.90
C LEU A 80 1.15 0.60 -5.43
N LEU A 81 1.65 0.72 -4.20
CA LEU A 81 2.16 1.96 -3.63
C LEU A 81 3.67 1.83 -3.43
N ALA A 82 4.42 2.86 -3.81
CA ALA A 82 5.86 2.88 -3.62
C ALA A 82 6.37 4.25 -3.13
N GLY A 83 7.45 4.20 -2.37
CA GLY A 83 8.25 5.34 -1.99
C GLY A 83 9.59 5.31 -2.68
N TYR A 84 9.91 6.39 -3.39
CA TYR A 84 11.21 6.60 -4.05
C TYR A 84 12.02 7.64 -3.28
N ASP A 85 13.33 7.41 -3.17
CA ASP A 85 14.28 8.39 -2.65
C ASP A 85 14.61 9.49 -3.68
N ASP A 86 15.41 10.48 -3.26
CA ASP A 86 15.81 11.60 -4.12
C ASP A 86 16.65 11.19 -5.34
N SER A 87 17.21 9.96 -5.33
CA SER A 87 17.94 9.37 -6.46
C SER A 87 17.02 8.55 -7.38
N GLY A 88 15.71 8.51 -7.11
CA GLY A 88 14.74 7.75 -7.87
C GLY A 88 14.77 6.24 -7.59
N ARG A 89 15.41 5.80 -6.49
CA ARG A 89 15.43 4.37 -6.10
C ARG A 89 14.25 4.06 -5.21
N MET A 90 13.60 2.92 -5.44
CA MET A 90 12.53 2.46 -4.57
C MET A 90 13.11 2.09 -3.20
N ASN A 91 12.56 2.69 -2.15
CA ASN A 91 12.96 2.47 -0.76
C ASN A 91 11.92 1.66 0.01
N VAL A 92 10.64 1.86 -0.31
CA VAL A 92 9.52 1.18 0.35
C VAL A 92 8.42 0.83 -0.65
N ALA A 93 7.68 -0.24 -0.37
CA ALA A 93 6.55 -0.70 -1.16
C ALA A 93 5.44 -1.25 -0.26
N LEU A 94 4.18 -0.90 -0.58
CA LEU A 94 2.98 -1.47 0.02
C LEU A 94 1.98 -1.81 -1.07
N HIS A 95 1.79 -3.09 -1.32
CA HIS A 95 0.94 -3.60 -2.37
C HIS A 95 -0.24 -4.36 -1.78
N LEU A 96 -1.43 -4.14 -2.34
CA LEU A 96 -2.67 -4.78 -1.96
C LEU A 96 -3.27 -5.47 -3.19
N GLY A 97 -3.59 -6.75 -3.05
CA GLY A 97 -4.32 -7.53 -4.03
C GLY A 97 -5.50 -8.27 -3.40
N LYS A 98 -6.57 -8.52 -4.17
CA LYS A 98 -7.67 -9.41 -3.72
C LYS A 98 -7.30 -10.89 -3.85
N GLU A 99 -6.27 -11.17 -4.63
CA GLU A 99 -5.65 -12.49 -4.82
C GLU A 99 -4.17 -12.45 -4.40
N PRO A 100 -3.56 -13.61 -4.08
CA PRO A 100 -2.14 -13.69 -3.80
C PRO A 100 -1.28 -13.19 -4.97
N PHE A 101 -0.16 -12.53 -4.65
CA PHE A 101 0.89 -12.22 -5.61
C PHE A 101 1.61 -13.52 -6.02
N PRO A 102 1.98 -13.68 -7.32
CA PRO A 102 2.76 -14.82 -7.80
C PRO A 102 4.06 -15.02 -7.03
N GLU A 103 4.68 -16.20 -7.10
CA GLU A 103 6.01 -16.42 -6.52
C GLU A 103 7.12 -15.76 -7.35
#